data_AF-A0AB35XH72-F1
#
_entry.id   AF-A0AB35XH72-F1
#
_cell.length_a   1.000
_cell.length_b   1.000
_cell.length_c   1.000
_cell.angle_alpha   90.00
_cell.angle_beta   90.00
_cell.angle_gamma   90.00
#
_symmetry.space_group_name_H-M   'P 1'
#
loop_
_entity.id
_entity.type
_entity.pdbx_description
1 polymer ?
#
loop_
_entity_poly.entity_id
_entity_poly.type
_entity_poly.pdbx_seq_one_letter_code
_entity_poly.pdbx_strand_id
1 'polypeptide(L)'
;MPDDTSAQDPASPQHLRPPRKWLKWGLIIAVITTPFMWRVIAKPISHPILTTCCQLAVTLPGYIMIFYRLLYRTHIDDDTIAVHIGIFRRKVDAHRITKLAITPNCYVITDESGHRVRVNHRAHDVDRAVLHLLVTLHTRPIDLPEGSPDHPDWPTWAQHWRNIFATAIYDNHTSYYATHPDALAQLNTLVRPPAQGWAY
;
A
#
# COMPACT_ATOMS: atom_id res chain seq x y z
N MET A 1 8.77 9.33 -19.09
CA MET A 1 7.44 8.74 -19.38
C MET A 1 6.81 8.37 -18.06
N PRO A 2 5.53 8.68 -17.81
CA PRO A 2 4.80 7.92 -16.80
C PRO A 2 4.72 6.48 -17.32
N ASP A 3 5.14 5.51 -16.53
CA ASP A 3 4.95 4.10 -16.87
C ASP A 3 3.45 3.88 -17.05
N ASP A 4 3.04 3.34 -18.20
CA ASP A 4 1.64 3.04 -18.48
C ASP A 4 1.24 1.80 -17.68
N THR A 5 0.94 2.02 -16.40
CA THR A 5 0.59 1.00 -15.42
C THR A 5 -0.67 0.23 -15.82
N SER A 6 -1.49 0.76 -16.73
CA SER A 6 -2.71 0.11 -17.19
C SER A 6 -2.46 -1.16 -18.01
N ALA A 7 -1.27 -1.32 -18.58
CA ALA A 7 -0.86 -2.46 -19.39
C ALA A 7 -0.02 -3.48 -18.59
N GLN A 8 0.27 -3.21 -17.33
CA GLN A 8 1.07 -4.09 -16.47
C GLN A 8 0.21 -5.23 -15.93
N ASP A 9 0.80 -6.41 -15.73
CA ASP A 9 0.11 -7.52 -15.08
C ASP A 9 -0.08 -7.22 -13.58
N PRO A 10 -1.33 -7.23 -13.06
CA PRO A 10 -1.61 -6.97 -11.65
C PRO A 10 -1.05 -8.05 -10.71
N ALA A 11 -0.73 -9.25 -11.21
CA ALA A 11 -0.11 -10.31 -10.42
C ALA A 11 1.42 -10.18 -10.32
N SER A 12 2.05 -9.31 -11.10
CA SER A 12 3.51 -9.16 -11.09
C SER A 12 4.07 -8.59 -9.77
N PRO A 13 5.31 -8.92 -9.36
CA PRO A 13 5.95 -8.40 -8.15
C PRO A 13 5.94 -6.87 -8.09
N GLN A 14 5.33 -6.33 -7.05
CA GLN A 14 5.23 -4.89 -6.86
C GLN A 14 6.32 -4.42 -5.90
N HIS A 15 7.32 -3.75 -6.48
CA HIS A 15 8.40 -3.11 -5.74
C HIS A 15 8.10 -1.62 -5.57
N LEU A 16 7.46 -1.30 -4.45
CA LEU A 16 7.09 0.07 -4.13
C LEU A 16 8.28 0.89 -3.67
N ARG A 17 8.56 1.96 -4.41
CA ARG A 17 9.42 3.07 -3.97
C ARG A 17 8.59 4.35 -4.02
N PRO A 18 8.57 5.19 -2.98
CA PRO A 18 7.82 6.44 -3.03
C PRO A 18 8.35 7.34 -4.16
N PRO A 19 7.50 8.27 -4.64
CA PRO A 19 7.68 8.88 -5.95
C PRO A 19 9.05 9.55 -6.08
N ARG A 20 9.71 9.39 -7.23
CA ARG A 20 11.02 10.02 -7.50
C ARG A 20 10.99 11.55 -7.31
N LYS A 21 9.81 12.17 -7.43
CA LYS A 21 9.56 13.59 -7.16
C LYS A 21 9.87 13.96 -5.70
N TRP A 22 9.50 13.13 -4.73
CA TRP A 22 9.79 13.37 -3.30
C TRP A 22 11.30 13.38 -3.01
N LEU A 23 12.09 12.52 -3.69
CA LEU A 23 13.55 12.60 -3.61
C LEU A 23 14.07 13.94 -4.11
N LYS A 24 13.60 14.35 -5.29
CA LYS A 24 14.08 15.56 -5.96
C LYS A 24 13.81 16.78 -5.09
N TRP A 25 12.57 16.92 -4.62
CA TRP A 25 12.19 18.03 -3.73
C TRP A 25 12.93 17.98 -2.39
N GLY A 26 13.03 16.82 -1.75
CA GLY A 26 13.79 16.68 -0.51
C GLY A 26 15.27 17.03 -0.68
N LEU A 27 15.90 16.60 -1.78
CA LEU A 27 17.29 16.93 -2.11
C LEU A 27 17.47 18.44 -2.36
N ILE A 28 16.56 19.06 -3.12
CA ILE A 28 16.58 20.51 -3.38
C ILE A 28 16.50 21.28 -2.06
N ILE A 29 15.54 20.93 -1.19
CA ILE A 29 15.37 21.59 0.12
C ILE A 29 16.63 21.42 0.95
N ALA A 30 17.17 20.20 1.06
CA ALA A 30 18.38 19.94 1.84
C ALA A 30 19.57 20.76 1.31
N VAL A 31 19.87 20.70 0.01
CA VAL A 31 21.01 21.42 -0.58
C VAL A 31 20.93 22.94 -0.37
N ILE A 32 19.73 23.53 -0.44
CA ILE A 32 19.54 24.98 -0.23
C ILE A 32 19.66 25.36 1.25
N THR A 33 19.10 24.55 2.14
CA THR A 33 18.87 24.95 3.54
C THR A 33 20.04 24.57 4.48
N THR A 34 20.81 23.53 4.15
CA THR A 34 22.01 23.12 4.88
C THR A 34 23.10 24.20 4.95
N PRO A 35 23.49 24.90 3.86
CA PRO A 35 24.48 25.98 3.96
C PRO A 35 23.98 27.18 4.77
N PHE A 36 22.67 27.45 4.77
CA PHE A 36 22.08 28.46 5.66
C PHE A 36 22.17 28.04 7.13
N MET A 37 21.97 26.76 7.43
CA MET A 37 22.13 26.22 8.78
C MET A 37 23.56 26.37 9.30
N TRP A 38 24.56 26.05 8.46
CA TRP A 38 25.97 26.29 8.79
C TRP A 38 26.24 27.76 9.10
N ARG A 39 25.68 28.68 8.30
CA ARG A 39 25.86 30.12 8.48
C ARG A 39 25.24 30.63 9.79
N VAL A 40 24.06 30.13 10.18
CA VAL A 40 23.39 30.47 11.45
C VAL A 40 24.19 29.98 12.65
N ILE A 41 24.77 28.78 12.57
CA ILE A 41 25.62 28.22 13.64
C ILE A 41 26.96 28.96 13.74
N ALA A 42 27.59 29.29 12.60
CA ALA A 42 28.89 29.93 12.56
C ALA A 42 28.87 31.43 12.90
N LYS A 43 27.73 32.10 12.73
CA LYS A 43 27.54 33.53 13.06
C LYS A 43 26.21 33.73 13.81
N PRO A 44 26.18 33.45 15.12
CA PRO A 44 24.95 33.59 15.90
C PRO A 44 24.52 35.07 15.97
N ILE A 45 23.27 35.32 15.57
CA ILE A 45 22.57 36.61 15.73
C ILE A 45 22.00 36.65 17.17
N SER A 46 21.59 37.83 17.64
CA SER A 46 21.05 38.14 18.99
C SER A 46 20.01 37.17 19.57
N HIS A 47 19.34 36.35 18.75
CA HIS A 47 18.44 35.26 19.19
C HIS A 47 18.89 33.90 18.64
N PRO A 48 19.97 33.29 19.17
CA PRO A 48 20.59 32.10 18.58
C PRO A 48 19.69 30.86 18.66
N ILE A 49 18.89 30.73 19.72
CA ILE A 49 17.97 29.59 19.89
C ILE A 49 16.80 29.67 18.90
N LEU A 50 16.14 30.83 18.79
CA LEU A 50 15.00 31.03 17.89
C LEU A 50 15.39 30.83 16.43
N THR A 51 16.52 31.41 16.02
CA THR A 51 17.04 31.30 14.64
C THR A 51 17.43 29.87 14.28
N THR A 52 18.03 29.13 15.23
CA THR A 52 18.35 27.71 15.05
C THR A 52 17.09 26.85 14.95
N CYS A 53 16.08 27.09 15.79
CA CYS A 53 14.80 26.38 15.74
C CYS A 53 14.04 26.64 14.42
N CYS A 54 13.97 27.89 13.98
CA CYS A 54 13.37 28.24 12.68
C CYS A 54 14.09 27.54 11.52
N GLN A 55 15.43 27.49 11.55
CA GLN A 55 16.21 26.85 10.49
C GLN A 55 16.06 25.31 10.51
N LEU A 56 15.98 24.71 11.69
CA LEU A 56 15.65 23.28 11.86
C LEU A 56 14.26 22.96 11.30
N ALA A 57 13.26 23.81 11.54
CA ALA A 57 11.91 23.62 11.03
C ALA A 57 11.85 23.60 9.49
N VAL A 58 12.78 24.26 8.79
CA VAL A 58 12.85 24.29 7.32
C VAL A 58 13.73 23.16 6.75
N THR A 59 14.83 22.81 7.42
CA THR A 59 15.78 21.77 6.98
C THR A 59 15.26 20.35 7.24
N LEU A 60 14.65 20.11 8.41
CA LEU A 60 14.17 18.80 8.84
C LEU A 60 13.16 18.17 7.86
N PRO A 61 12.15 18.88 7.33
CA PRO A 61 11.22 18.32 6.35
C PRO A 61 11.93 17.77 5.11
N GLY A 62 12.96 18.45 4.59
CA GLY A 62 13.72 17.99 3.42
C GLY A 62 14.43 16.66 3.68
N TYR A 63 15.08 16.54 4.84
CA TYR A 63 15.70 15.28 5.27
C TYR A 63 14.67 14.19 5.54
N ILE A 64 13.53 14.51 6.16
CA ILE A 64 12.41 13.57 6.37
C ILE A 64 11.92 13.04 5.01
N MET A 65 11.77 13.88 3.98
CA MET A 65 11.36 13.44 2.64
C MET A 65 12.37 12.49 1.99
N ILE A 66 13.68 12.79 2.11
CA ILE A 66 14.75 11.92 1.61
C ILE A 66 14.76 10.57 2.36
N PHE A 67 14.69 10.63 3.69
CA PHE A 67 14.70 9.47 4.57
C PHE A 67 13.47 8.60 4.37
N TYR A 68 12.29 9.20 4.23
CA TYR A 68 11.04 8.50 3.91
C TYR A 68 11.20 7.72 2.61
N ARG A 69 11.88 8.24 1.58
CA ARG A 69 12.11 7.47 0.35
C ARG A 69 13.15 6.38 0.47
N LEU A 70 14.22 6.61 1.22
CA LEU A 70 15.26 5.60 1.40
C LEU A 70 14.75 4.41 2.21
N LEU A 71 13.90 4.67 3.19
CA LEU A 71 13.48 3.69 4.18
C LEU A 71 12.08 3.13 3.96
N TYR A 72 11.17 3.87 3.33
CA TYR A 72 9.85 3.35 2.99
C TYR A 72 9.97 2.54 1.69
N ARG A 73 9.95 1.21 1.82
CA ARG A 73 9.85 0.28 0.70
C ARG A 73 8.73 -0.69 0.98
N THR A 74 7.75 -0.75 0.11
CA THR A 74 6.74 -1.81 0.20
C THR A 74 7.14 -2.91 -0.78
N HIS A 75 7.05 -4.14 -0.35
CA HIS A 75 7.36 -5.32 -1.15
C HIS A 75 6.16 -6.23 -1.08
N ILE A 76 5.47 -6.42 -2.19
CA ILE A 76 4.30 -7.29 -2.29
C ILE A 76 4.69 -8.40 -3.25
N ASP A 77 4.88 -9.59 -2.71
CA ASP A 77 5.27 -10.82 -3.41
C ASP A 77 4.20 -11.91 -3.21
N ASP A 78 4.29 -13.02 -3.93
CA ASP A 78 3.27 -14.09 -3.95
C ASP A 78 2.94 -14.64 -2.57
N ASP A 79 3.96 -14.74 -1.72
CA ASP A 79 3.83 -15.36 -0.41
C ASP A 79 3.75 -14.33 0.73
N THR A 80 4.03 -13.05 0.47
CA THR A 80 4.19 -12.08 1.56
C THR A 80 3.89 -10.64 1.15
N ILE A 81 3.00 -10.01 1.92
CA ILE A 81 2.76 -8.56 1.90
C ILE A 81 3.66 -7.93 2.97
N ALA A 82 4.77 -7.32 2.55
CA ALA A 82 5.75 -6.70 3.44
C ALA A 82 5.79 -5.17 3.28
N VAL A 83 5.57 -4.44 4.37
CA VAL A 83 5.83 -2.99 4.45
C VAL A 83 7.14 -2.79 5.20
N HIS A 84 8.16 -2.27 4.52
CA HIS A 84 9.40 -1.82 5.16
C HIS A 84 9.28 -0.33 5.46
N ILE A 85 9.41 0.01 6.75
CA ILE A 85 9.59 1.37 7.25
C ILE A 85 10.98 1.39 7.93
N GLY A 86 12.03 1.42 7.11
CA GLY A 86 13.41 1.42 7.58
C GLY A 86 13.82 0.12 8.25
N ILE A 87 14.21 0.21 9.53
CA ILE A 87 14.58 -0.95 10.37
C ILE A 87 13.33 -1.77 10.74
N PHE A 88 12.15 -1.15 10.74
CA PHE A 88 10.90 -1.83 11.04
C PHE A 88 10.38 -2.54 9.80
N ARG A 89 10.36 -3.88 9.86
CA ARG A 89 9.77 -4.73 8.83
C ARG A 89 8.46 -5.28 9.37
N ARG A 90 7.34 -4.91 8.76
CA ARG A 90 6.05 -5.58 9.02
C ARG A 90 5.75 -6.48 7.84
N LYS A 91 5.63 -7.78 8.11
CA LYS A 91 5.30 -8.80 7.13
C LYS A 91 3.96 -9.42 7.51
N VAL A 92 3.12 -9.65 6.52
CA VAL A 92 1.89 -10.44 6.63
C VAL A 92 1.99 -11.51 5.54
N ASP A 93 1.75 -12.76 5.91
CA ASP A 93 1.64 -13.86 4.95
C ASP A 93 0.31 -13.73 4.19
N ALA A 94 0.40 -13.64 2.87
CA ALA A 94 -0.78 -13.46 2.00
C ALA A 94 -1.75 -14.65 2.10
N HIS A 95 -1.25 -15.84 2.42
CA HIS A 95 -2.04 -17.06 2.58
C HIS A 95 -2.64 -17.21 3.99
N ARG A 96 -2.30 -16.33 4.94
CA ARG A 96 -2.79 -16.37 6.33
C ARG A 96 -3.55 -15.11 6.73
N ILE A 97 -4.09 -14.39 5.75
CA ILE A 97 -5.00 -13.28 6.01
C ILE A 97 -6.29 -13.78 6.68
N THR A 98 -6.56 -13.27 7.88
CA THR A 98 -7.77 -13.61 8.67
C THR A 98 -8.76 -12.47 8.74
N LYS A 99 -8.30 -11.23 8.60
CA LYS A 99 -9.15 -10.06 8.80
C LYS A 99 -8.82 -8.91 7.88
N LEU A 100 -9.88 -8.36 7.30
CA LEU A 100 -9.90 -7.12 6.56
C LEU A 100 -10.62 -6.05 7.39
N ALA A 101 -9.98 -4.89 7.54
CA ALA A 101 -10.62 -3.70 8.11
C ALA A 101 -10.37 -2.48 7.22
N ILE A 102 -11.34 -1.57 7.15
CA ILE A 102 -11.20 -0.32 6.41
C ILE A 102 -10.84 0.81 7.39
N THR A 103 -9.88 1.63 7.00
CA THR A 103 -9.65 2.97 7.53
C THR A 103 -9.85 3.96 6.37
N PRO A 104 -10.26 5.23 6.60
CA PRO A 104 -10.57 6.20 5.54
C PRO A 104 -9.59 6.30 4.36
N ASN A 105 -8.30 6.00 4.57
CA ASN A 105 -7.29 6.03 3.50
C ASN A 105 -6.56 4.69 3.28
N CYS A 106 -6.86 3.62 4.05
CA CYS A 106 -6.12 2.36 3.97
C CYS A 106 -6.97 1.12 4.22
N TYR A 107 -6.66 0.03 3.52
CA TYR A 107 -6.99 -1.34 3.94
C TYR A 107 -6.04 -1.75 5.05
N VAL A 108 -6.59 -2.34 6.11
CA VAL A 108 -5.84 -2.94 7.21
C VAL A 108 -6.01 -4.44 7.10
N ILE A 109 -4.93 -5.11 6.70
CA ILE A 109 -4.88 -6.55 6.53
C ILE A 109 -4.21 -7.14 7.77
N THR A 110 -4.85 -8.13 8.39
CA THR A 110 -4.32 -8.82 9.57
C THR A 110 -4.12 -10.30 9.28
N ASP A 111 -2.96 -10.80 9.71
CA ASP A 111 -2.56 -12.21 9.66
C ASP A 111 -3.14 -12.98 10.87
N GLU A 112 -3.27 -14.30 10.78
CA GLU A 112 -3.46 -15.24 11.90
C GLU A 112 -2.50 -14.96 13.07
N SER A 113 -1.27 -14.56 12.77
CA SER A 113 -0.25 -14.20 13.78
C SER A 113 -0.52 -12.87 14.49
N GLY A 114 -1.60 -12.16 14.16
CA GLY A 114 -1.95 -10.85 14.70
C GLY A 114 -1.17 -9.67 14.10
N HIS A 115 -0.29 -9.93 13.12
CA HIS A 115 0.45 -8.89 12.42
C HIS A 115 -0.48 -8.06 11.54
N ARG A 116 -0.36 -6.73 11.61
CA ARG A 116 -1.20 -5.78 10.86
C ARG A 116 -0.38 -4.97 9.87
N VAL A 117 -0.81 -4.99 8.62
CA VAL A 117 -0.27 -4.19 7.53
C VAL A 117 -1.34 -3.22 7.04
N ARG A 118 -0.93 -1.95 6.83
CA ARG A 118 -1.78 -0.90 6.28
C ARG A 118 -1.38 -0.66 4.84
N VAL A 119 -2.34 -0.78 3.94
CA VAL A 119 -2.16 -0.65 2.49
C VAL A 119 -3.07 0.49 2.02
N ASN A 120 -2.51 1.52 1.38
CA ASN A 120 -3.26 2.74 1.06
C ASN A 120 -4.13 2.55 -0.20
N HIS A 121 -5.44 2.75 -0.10
CA HIS A 121 -6.42 2.57 -1.19
C HIS A 121 -6.04 3.24 -2.52
N ARG A 122 -5.33 4.38 -2.45
CA ARG A 122 -4.98 5.21 -3.62
C ARG A 122 -3.55 5.02 -4.12
N ALA A 123 -2.75 4.21 -3.44
CA ALA A 123 -1.43 3.89 -3.96
C ALA A 123 -1.61 2.96 -5.18
N HIS A 124 -0.92 3.27 -6.29
CA HIS A 124 -0.98 2.54 -7.57
C HIS A 124 -0.45 1.09 -7.52
N ASP A 125 -0.24 0.56 -6.32
CA ASP A 125 0.54 -0.65 -6.07
C ASP A 125 -0.12 -1.48 -4.94
N VAL A 126 -1.46 -1.42 -4.91
CA VAL A 126 -2.30 -2.17 -3.97
C VAL A 126 -3.03 -3.29 -4.69
N ASP A 127 -3.00 -3.28 -6.02
CA ASP A 127 -3.72 -4.22 -6.87
C ASP A 127 -3.30 -5.67 -6.60
N ARG A 128 -2.02 -5.94 -6.36
CA ARG A 128 -1.57 -7.30 -5.98
C ARG A 128 -2.10 -7.71 -4.61
N ALA A 129 -2.07 -6.82 -3.62
CA ALA A 129 -2.63 -7.10 -2.29
C ALA A 129 -4.15 -7.30 -2.35
N VAL A 130 -4.85 -6.54 -3.20
CA VAL A 130 -6.28 -6.68 -3.46
C VAL A 130 -6.57 -7.98 -4.21
N LEU A 131 -5.71 -8.40 -5.13
CA LEU A 131 -5.82 -9.69 -5.82
C LEU A 131 -5.67 -10.86 -4.84
N HIS A 132 -4.69 -10.81 -3.92
CA HIS A 132 -4.57 -11.81 -2.86
C HIS A 132 -5.77 -11.81 -1.90
N LEU A 133 -6.33 -10.64 -1.58
CA LEU A 133 -7.57 -10.55 -0.80
C LEU A 133 -8.75 -11.18 -1.54
N LEU A 134 -8.85 -10.96 -2.86
CA LEU A 134 -9.89 -11.55 -3.70
C LEU A 134 -9.74 -13.09 -3.79
N VAL A 135 -8.51 -13.58 -3.98
CA VAL A 135 -8.20 -15.02 -3.93
C VAL A 135 -8.54 -15.59 -2.55
N THR A 136 -8.16 -14.92 -1.46
CA THR A 136 -8.48 -15.36 -0.10
C THR A 136 -9.99 -15.42 0.12
N LEU A 137 -10.75 -14.41 -0.32
CA LEU A 137 -12.22 -14.41 -0.27
C LEU A 137 -12.87 -15.45 -1.18
N HIS A 138 -12.12 -16.05 -2.11
CA HIS A 138 -12.58 -17.16 -2.94
C HIS A 138 -12.16 -18.53 -2.39
N THR A 139 -11.14 -18.60 -1.51
CA THR A 139 -10.62 -19.85 -0.92
C THR A 139 -10.95 -20.08 0.55
N ARG A 140 -11.27 -19.04 1.33
CA ARG A 140 -11.87 -19.20 2.66
C ARG A 140 -12.72 -18.02 3.14
N PRO A 141 -13.59 -18.21 4.14
CA PRO A 141 -14.18 -17.11 4.87
C PRO A 141 -13.15 -16.38 5.75
N ILE A 142 -13.29 -15.05 5.85
CA ILE A 142 -12.46 -14.16 6.68
C ILE A 142 -13.32 -13.09 7.35
N ASP A 143 -12.81 -12.49 8.43
CA ASP A 143 -13.43 -11.32 9.04
C ASP A 143 -13.47 -10.15 8.06
N LEU A 144 -14.67 -9.66 7.80
CA LEU A 144 -14.91 -8.48 6.98
C LEU A 144 -15.10 -7.24 7.87
N PRO A 145 -14.98 -6.03 7.29
CA PRO A 145 -15.25 -4.77 8.02
C PRO A 145 -16.63 -4.72 8.67
N GLU A 146 -17.61 -5.38 8.07
CA GLU A 146 -19.00 -5.46 8.53
C GLU A 146 -19.17 -6.47 9.69
N GLY A 147 -18.37 -7.56 9.73
CA GLY A 147 -18.48 -8.57 10.77
C GLY A 147 -17.80 -9.90 10.47
N SER A 148 -18.02 -10.85 11.38
CA SER A 148 -17.49 -12.23 11.33
C SER A 148 -18.10 -13.05 10.17
N PRO A 149 -17.37 -14.03 9.62
CA PRO A 149 -17.88 -15.12 8.78
C PRO A 149 -19.19 -15.76 9.23
N ASP A 150 -19.42 -15.85 10.53
CA ASP A 150 -20.57 -16.55 11.10
C ASP A 150 -21.87 -15.72 11.00
N HIS A 151 -21.78 -14.48 10.54
CA HIS A 151 -22.95 -13.62 10.40
C HIS A 151 -23.83 -14.06 9.20
N PRO A 152 -25.17 -14.10 9.33
CA PRO A 152 -26.06 -14.54 8.25
C PRO A 152 -25.91 -13.71 6.96
N ASP A 153 -25.59 -12.42 7.08
CA ASP A 153 -25.36 -11.52 5.94
C ASP A 153 -23.93 -11.57 5.36
N TRP A 154 -23.03 -12.36 5.94
CA TRP A 154 -21.64 -12.45 5.49
C TRP A 154 -21.50 -12.80 4.01
N PRO A 155 -22.29 -13.72 3.41
CA PRO A 155 -22.22 -13.99 1.98
C PRO A 155 -22.48 -12.75 1.11
N THR A 156 -23.41 -11.89 1.52
CA THR A 156 -23.75 -10.64 0.85
C THR A 156 -22.60 -9.64 0.94
N TRP A 157 -22.01 -9.49 2.13
CA TRP A 157 -20.84 -8.63 2.34
C TRP A 157 -19.62 -9.12 1.57
N ALA A 158 -19.36 -10.43 1.61
CA ALA A 158 -18.26 -11.05 0.86
C ALA A 158 -18.43 -10.81 -0.64
N GLN A 159 -19.65 -10.92 -1.18
CA GLN A 159 -19.91 -10.61 -2.59
C GLN A 159 -19.71 -9.13 -2.90
N HIS A 160 -20.14 -8.24 -2.02
CA HIS A 160 -19.91 -6.80 -2.16
C HIS A 160 -18.40 -6.50 -2.25
N TRP A 161 -17.60 -7.09 -1.36
CA TRP A 161 -16.14 -6.94 -1.35
C TRP A 161 -15.47 -7.53 -2.60
N ARG A 162 -15.88 -8.71 -3.06
CA ARG A 162 -15.39 -9.29 -4.32
C ARG A 162 -15.61 -8.34 -5.50
N ASN A 163 -16.80 -7.73 -5.58
CA ASN A 163 -17.12 -6.79 -6.65
C ASN A 163 -16.28 -5.50 -6.56
N ILE A 164 -16.09 -4.95 -5.35
CA ILE A 164 -15.23 -3.76 -5.13
C ILE A 164 -13.81 -4.05 -5.59
N PHE A 165 -13.23 -5.17 -5.14
CA PHE A 165 -11.86 -5.54 -5.44
C PHE A 165 -11.63 -5.83 -6.92
N ALA A 166 -12.53 -6.57 -7.56
CA ALA A 166 -12.41 -6.86 -8.98
C ALA A 166 -12.57 -5.61 -9.85
N THR A 167 -13.52 -4.72 -9.50
CA THR A 167 -13.68 -3.44 -10.21
C THR A 167 -12.42 -2.59 -10.07
N ALA A 168 -11.88 -2.46 -8.85
CA ALA A 168 -10.66 -1.70 -8.61
C ALA A 168 -9.46 -2.21 -9.43
N ILE A 169 -9.25 -3.54 -9.46
CA ILE A 169 -8.17 -4.15 -10.24
C ILE A 169 -8.40 -3.94 -11.75
N TYR A 170 -9.62 -4.16 -12.24
CA TYR A 170 -9.95 -4.01 -13.66
C TYR A 170 -9.79 -2.56 -14.15
N ASP A 171 -10.27 -1.59 -13.38
CA ASP A 171 -10.19 -0.17 -13.73
C ASP A 171 -8.73 0.33 -13.74
N ASN A 172 -7.88 -0.20 -12.87
CA ASN A 172 -6.46 0.15 -12.85
C ASN A 172 -5.65 -0.50 -13.98
N HIS A 173 -6.09 -1.67 -14.49
CA HIS A 173 -5.35 -2.52 -15.45
C HIS A 173 -6.15 -2.82 -16.73
N THR A 174 -6.98 -1.87 -17.17
CA THR A 174 -7.94 -2.10 -18.27
C THR A 174 -7.25 -2.48 -19.58
N SER A 175 -6.10 -1.87 -19.90
CA SER A 175 -5.33 -2.17 -21.12
C SER A 175 -4.71 -3.57 -21.10
N TYR A 176 -4.30 -4.04 -19.91
CA TYR A 176 -3.82 -5.41 -19.72
C TYR A 176 -4.94 -6.42 -19.96
N TYR A 177 -6.10 -6.24 -19.32
CA TYR A 177 -7.23 -7.16 -19.49
C TYR A 177 -7.84 -7.14 -20.89
N ALA A 178 -7.74 -6.02 -21.61
CA ALA A 178 -8.15 -5.94 -23.02
C ALA A 178 -7.32 -6.85 -23.94
N THR A 179 -6.08 -7.14 -23.56
CA THR A 179 -5.13 -7.96 -24.35
C THR A 179 -4.92 -9.37 -23.79
N HIS A 180 -5.42 -9.65 -22.58
CA HIS A 180 -5.27 -10.93 -21.88
C HIS A 180 -6.65 -11.50 -21.45
N PRO A 181 -7.43 -12.08 -22.39
CA PRO A 181 -8.78 -12.58 -22.09
C PRO A 181 -8.80 -13.70 -21.06
N ASP A 182 -7.75 -14.52 -20.99
CA ASP A 182 -7.61 -15.58 -19.97
C ASP A 182 -7.49 -15.00 -18.55
N ALA A 183 -6.72 -13.92 -18.38
CA ALA A 183 -6.58 -13.23 -17.10
C ALA A 183 -7.91 -12.58 -16.66
N LEU A 184 -8.68 -12.04 -17.63
CA LEU A 184 -10.01 -11.51 -17.37
C LEU A 184 -11.00 -12.62 -16.98
N ALA A 185 -10.92 -13.79 -17.61
CA ALA A 185 -11.73 -14.95 -17.25
C ALA A 185 -11.42 -15.46 -15.84
N GLN A 186 -10.15 -15.46 -15.44
CA GLN A 186 -9.74 -15.78 -14.07
C GLN A 186 -10.29 -14.76 -13.06
N LEU A 187 -10.16 -13.46 -13.34
CA LEU A 187 -10.73 -12.42 -12.47
C LEU A 187 -12.24 -12.60 -12.28
N ASN A 188 -12.97 -12.85 -13.38
CA ASN A 188 -14.40 -13.12 -13.34
C ASN A 188 -14.76 -14.40 -12.56
N THR A 189 -13.88 -15.38 -12.54
CA THR A 189 -14.05 -16.61 -11.74
C THR A 189 -13.91 -16.29 -10.26
N LEU A 190 -12.94 -15.48 -9.87
CA LEU A 190 -12.71 -15.07 -8.48
C LEU A 190 -13.84 -14.18 -7.92
N VAL A 191 -14.51 -13.39 -8.77
CA VAL A 191 -15.68 -12.59 -8.40
C VAL A 191 -16.86 -13.47 -8.00
N ARG A 192 -17.00 -14.64 -8.61
CA ARG A 192 -18.10 -15.55 -8.31
C ARG A 192 -17.87 -16.20 -6.94
N PRO A 193 -18.95 -16.49 -6.20
CA PRO A 193 -18.83 -17.32 -5.02
C PRO A 193 -18.24 -18.68 -5.40
N PRO A 194 -17.45 -19.32 -4.52
CA PRO A 194 -16.86 -20.63 -4.80
C PRO A 194 -17.95 -21.66 -5.09
N ALA A 195 -17.74 -22.47 -6.14
CA ALA A 195 -18.72 -23.42 -6.64
C ALA A 195 -19.06 -24.55 -5.64
N GLN A 196 -18.13 -24.85 -4.73
CA GLN A 196 -18.41 -25.56 -3.50
C GLN A 196 -18.54 -24.52 -2.41
N GLY A 197 -19.75 -24.34 -1.87
CA GLY A 197 -19.93 -23.61 -0.63
C GLY A 197 -18.91 -24.10 0.38
N TRP A 198 -18.23 -23.16 1.04
CA TRP A 198 -17.16 -23.39 1.99
C TRP A 198 -17.43 -24.64 2.80
N ALA A 199 -16.63 -25.70 2.61
CA ALA A 199 -16.78 -26.90 3.40
C ALA A 199 -16.54 -26.51 4.87
N TYR A 200 -17.63 -26.52 5.64
CA TYR A 200 -17.65 -26.26 7.07
C TYR A 200 -16.83 -27.30 7.84
#